data_AF-A0A1Z4LQC7-F1
#
_entry.id   AF-A0A1Z4LQC7-F1
#
_cell.length_a   1.000
_cell.length_b   1.000
_cell.length_c   1.000
_cell.angle_alpha   90.00
_cell.angle_beta   90.00
_cell.angle_gamma   90.00
#
_symmetry.space_group_name_H-M   'P 1'
#
loop_
_entity.id
_entity.type
_entity.pdbx_description
1 polymer ?
#
loop_
_entity_poly.entity_id
_entity_poly.type
_entity_poly.pdbx_seq_one_letter_code
_entity_poly.pdbx_strand_id
1 'polypeptide(L)' 'MSLEQVDAFYDNLMQNQEVYEQYYKSCSIKGVFGVWNWDKKKIVNFAATLGFEFTEPELDEVLFDAGARDSNQTLNIH' A
#
# COMPACT_ATOMS: atom_id res chain seq x y z
N MET A 1 17.17 -1.57 1.11
CA MET A 1 16.22 -2.04 0.10
C MET A 1 15.58 -0.78 -0.47
N SER A 2 15.18 -0.79 -1.75
CA SER A 2 14.85 0.43 -2.50
C SER A 2 13.34 0.64 -2.58
N LEU A 3 12.85 1.85 -2.28
CA LEU A 3 11.46 2.28 -2.48
C LEU A 3 10.96 2.01 -3.93
N GLU A 4 11.89 1.95 -4.89
CA GLU A 4 11.62 1.56 -6.29
C GLU A 4 10.94 0.18 -6.43
N GLN A 5 11.23 -0.79 -5.54
CA GLN A 5 10.56 -2.09 -5.55
C GLN A 5 9.09 -1.99 -5.13
N VAL A 6 8.78 -1.09 -4.19
CA VAL A 6 7.41 -0.83 -3.73
C VAL A 6 6.61 -0.13 -4.84
N ASP A 7 7.24 0.85 -5.51
CA ASP A 7 6.62 1.57 -6.62
C ASP A 7 6.33 0.62 -7.80
N ALA A 8 7.30 -0.20 -8.19
CA ALA A 8 7.13 -1.21 -9.24
C ALA A 8 6.04 -2.25 -8.90
N PHE A 9 5.90 -2.62 -7.62
CA PHE A 9 4.81 -3.48 -7.17
C PHE A 9 3.44 -2.81 -7.36
N TYR A 10 3.29 -1.54 -6.97
CA TYR A 10 2.02 -0.82 -7.15
C TYR A 10 1.71 -0.53 -8.61
N ASP A 11 2.72 -0.24 -9.43
CA ASP A 11 2.57 -0.09 -10.88
C ASP A 11 2.07 -1.41 -11.50
N ASN A 12 2.62 -2.55 -11.09
CA ASN A 12 2.13 -3.86 -11.51
C ASN A 12 0.67 -4.12 -11.09
N LEU A 13 0.29 -3.73 -9.86
CA LEU A 13 -1.10 -3.80 -9.39
C LEU A 13 -2.04 -2.95 -10.25
N MET A 14 -1.64 -1.73 -10.62
CA MET A 14 -2.45 -0.84 -11.45
C MET A 14 -2.61 -1.36 -12.88
N GLN A 15 -1.57 -2.01 -13.43
CA GLN A 15 -1.64 -2.61 -14.76
C GLN A 15 -2.43 -3.92 -14.79
N ASN A 16 -2.45 -4.69 -13.71
CA ASN A 16 -3.07 -6.01 -13.65
C ASN A 16 -4.27 -6.03 -12.69
N GLN A 17 -5.45 -5.78 -13.24
CA GLN A 17 -6.70 -5.71 -12.47
C GLN A 17 -7.01 -7.01 -11.70
N GLU A 18 -6.69 -8.18 -12.25
CA GLU A 18 -6.87 -9.47 -11.55
C GLU A 18 -5.98 -9.58 -10.29
N VAL A 19 -4.75 -9.08 -10.37
CA VAL A 19 -3.80 -9.07 -9.25
C VAL A 19 -4.26 -8.05 -8.21
N TYR A 20 -4.75 -6.88 -8.63
CA TYR A 20 -5.35 -5.88 -7.74
C TYR A 20 -6.55 -6.44 -6.96
N GLU A 21 -7.43 -7.20 -7.60
CA GLU A 21 -8.56 -7.81 -6.91
C GLU A 21 -8.12 -8.84 -5.86
N GLN A 22 -7.10 -9.65 -6.17
CA GLN A 22 -6.55 -10.60 -5.21
C GLN A 22 -5.85 -9.89 -4.06
N TYR A 23 -5.09 -8.84 -4.35
CA TYR A 23 -4.50 -7.95 -3.36
C TYR A 23 -5.58 -7.37 -2.44
N TYR A 24 -6.64 -6.81 -3.02
CA TYR A 24 -7.77 -6.24 -2.28
C TYR A 24 -8.42 -7.30 -1.38
N LYS A 25 -8.76 -8.48 -1.91
CA LYS A 25 -9.42 -9.55 -1.14
C LYS A 25 -8.54 -10.14 -0.05
N SER A 26 -7.23 -10.24 -0.28
CA SER A 26 -6.30 -10.95 0.61
C SER A 26 -5.70 -10.04 1.68
N CYS A 27 -5.38 -8.80 1.30
CA CYS A 27 -4.68 -7.83 2.16
C CYS A 27 -5.63 -6.88 2.87
N SER A 28 -6.87 -6.72 2.39
CA SER A 28 -7.89 -5.97 3.12
C SER A 28 -8.38 -6.75 4.33
N ILE A 29 -8.16 -6.20 5.51
CA ILE A 29 -8.86 -6.62 6.72
C ILE A 29 -10.06 -5.69 6.91
N LYS A 30 -11.27 -6.25 6.80
CA LYS A 30 -12.47 -5.60 7.33
C LYS A 30 -12.40 -5.68 8.85
N GLY A 31 -12.01 -4.58 9.48
CA GLY A 31 -12.07 -4.46 10.94
C GLY A 31 -13.52 -4.50 11.44
N VAL A 32 -13.71 -4.95 12.68
CA VAL A 32 -15.03 -5.14 13.34
C VAL A 32 -15.81 -3.81 13.57
N PHE A 33 -15.23 -2.66 13.23
CA PHE A 33 -15.87 -1.34 13.37
C PHE A 33 -15.99 -0.56 12.05
N GLY A 34 -15.97 -1.24 10.90
CA GLY A 34 -16.05 -0.58 9.59
C GLY A 34 -14.77 0.15 9.17
N VAL A 35 -13.70 0.03 9.96
CA VAL A 35 -12.37 0.48 9.59
C VAL A 35 -11.77 -0.54 8.61
N TRP A 36 -11.50 -0.08 7.39
CA TRP A 36 -10.70 -0.83 6.44
C TRP A 36 -9.24 -0.70 6.86
N ASN A 37 -8.64 -1.81 7.28
CA ASN A 37 -7.22 -1.84 7.64
C ASN A 37 -6.48 -2.72 6.65
N TRP A 38 -5.38 -2.21 6.12
CA TRP A 38 -4.51 -2.95 5.22
C TRP A 38 -3.44 -3.68 6.05
N ASP A 39 -3.35 -5.00 5.90
CA ASP A 39 -2.34 -5.79 6.62
C ASP A 39 -0.99 -5.71 5.89
N LYS A 40 -0.10 -4.87 6.40
CA LYS A 40 1.24 -4.63 5.83
C LYS A 40 2.04 -5.93 5.67
N LYS A 41 1.92 -6.88 6.61
CA LYS A 41 2.61 -8.18 6.52
C LYS A 41 2.09 -9.00 5.37
N LYS A 42 0.77 -9.01 5.16
CA LYS A 42 0.18 -9.70 4.01
C LYS A 42 0.56 -9.05 2.69
N ILE A 43 0.66 -7.72 2.64
CA ILE A 43 1.09 -6.99 1.45
C ILE A 43 2.53 -7.35 1.09
N VAL A 44 3.45 -7.28 2.06
CA VAL A 44 4.86 -7.67 1.87
C VAL A 44 4.98 -9.12 1.41
N ASN A 45 4.23 -10.03 2.02
CA ASN A 45 4.23 -11.44 1.62
C ASN A 45 3.67 -11.63 0.20
N PHE A 46 2.57 -10.94 -0.13
CA PHE A 46 1.98 -10.97 -1.46
C PHE A 46 2.94 -10.44 -2.53
N ALA A 47 3.62 -9.33 -2.25
CA ALA A 47 4.66 -8.79 -3.11
C ALA A 47 5.80 -9.81 -3.32
N ALA A 48 6.24 -10.50 -2.26
CA ALA A 48 7.25 -11.55 -2.36
C ALA A 48 6.78 -12.71 -3.26
N THR A 49 5.49 -13.07 -3.24
CA THR A 49 4.96 -14.09 -4.17
C THR A 49 4.98 -13.67 -5.64
N LEU A 50 4.98 -12.37 -5.92
CA LEU A 50 5.09 -11.80 -7.27
C LEU A 50 6.55 -11.55 -7.68
N GLY A 51 7.51 -11.75 -6.77
CA GLY A 51 8.94 -11.53 -7.00
C GLY A 51 9.45 -10.13 -6.61
N PHE A 52 8.65 -9.35 -5.88
CA PHE A 52 9.09 -8.08 -5.30
C PHE A 52 9.49 -8.28 -3.83
N GLU A 53 10.69 -7.84 -3.45
CA GLU A 53 11.20 -7.99 -2.09
C GLU A 53 11.34 -6.61 -1.43
N PHE A 54 10.41 -6.28 -0.55
CA PHE A 54 10.45 -5.08 0.29
C PHE A 54 9.94 -5.38 1.70
N THR A 55 10.22 -4.49 2.64
CA THR A 55 9.87 -4.67 4.06
C THR A 55 8.68 -3.81 4.47
N GLU A 56 8.07 -4.14 5.62
CA GLU A 56 6.96 -3.36 6.20
C GLU A 56 7.28 -1.85 6.36
N PRO A 57 8.46 -1.41 6.85
CA PRO A 57 8.77 0.01 6.94
C PRO A 57 8.88 0.70 5.57
N GLU A 58 9.37 0.03 4.52
CA GLU A 58 9.44 0.62 3.18
C GLU A 58 8.04 0.80 2.57
N LEU A 59 7.16 -0.19 2.80
CA LEU A 59 5.75 -0.07 2.47
C LEU A 59 5.08 1.05 3.27
N ASP A 60 5.45 1.19 4.54
CA ASP A 60 4.95 2.26 5.41
C ASP A 60 5.35 3.63 4.89
N GLU A 61 6.59 3.83 4.44
CA GLU A 61 7.03 5.10 3.84
C GLU A 61 6.21 5.49 2.61
N VAL A 62 5.91 4.54 1.71
CA VAL A 62 5.10 4.81 0.52
C VAL A 62 3.62 5.02 0.86
N LEU A 63 3.06 4.23 1.78
CA LEU A 63 1.66 4.39 2.22
C LEU A 63 1.46 5.67 3.03
N PHE A 64 2.44 6.04 3.87
CA PHE A 64 2.42 7.31 4.59
C PHE A 64 2.66 8.48 3.66
N ASP A 65 3.53 8.41 2.65
CA ASP A 65 3.66 9.48 1.66
C ASP A 65 2.35 9.67 0.87
N ALA A 66 1.73 8.56 0.44
CA ALA A 66 0.44 8.57 -0.22
C ALA A 66 -0.70 9.13 0.67
N GLY A 67 -0.67 8.85 1.99
CA GLY A 67 -1.66 9.36 2.96
C GLY A 67 -1.36 10.77 3.51
N ALA A 68 -0.09 11.16 3.57
CA ALA A 68 0.35 12.47 4.07
C ALA A 68 0.11 13.58 3.05
N ARG A 69 -0.03 13.24 1.75
CA ARG A 69 -0.49 14.16 0.71
C ARG A 69 -1.95 14.63 0.93
N ASP A 70 -2.71 13.98 1.82
CA ASP A 70 -4.04 14.44 2.23
C ASP A 70 -4.03 15.30 3.51
N SER A 71 -2.89 15.39 4.22
CA SER A 71 -2.84 16.07 5.53
C SER A 71 -2.22 17.47 5.51
N ASN A 72 -1.69 17.97 4.38
CA ASN A 72 -1.18 19.34 4.34
C ASN A 72 -1.11 19.98 2.93
N GLN A 73 -2.22 20.55 2.49
CA GLN A 73 -2.18 21.92 1.99
C GLN A 73 -3.15 22.81 2.78
N THR A 74 -2.65 23.26 3.94
CA THR A 74 -2.65 24.67 4.37
C THR A 74 -4.00 25.31 4.72
N LEU A 75 -4.34 25.19 6.01
CA LEU A 75 -4.78 26.33 6.82
C LEU A 75 -3.94 27.57 6.48
N ASN A 76 -4.51 28.55 5.76
CA ASN A 76 -4.43 30.00 6.04
C ASN A 76 -4.91 30.81 4.81
N ILE A 77 -6.06 31.49 4.90
CA ILE A 77 -6.21 32.85 4.36
C ILE A 77 -7.18 33.67 5.25
N HIS A 78 -6.55 34.63 5.95
CA HIS A 78 -7.00 35.96 6.40
C HIS A 78 -8.47 36.20 6.78
#